data_AF-K2PLJ1-F1
#
_entry.id   AF-K2PLJ1-F1
#
_cell.length_a   1.000
_cell.length_b   1.000
_cell.length_c   1.000
_cell.angle_alpha   90.00
_cell.angle_beta   90.00
_cell.angle_gamma   90.00
#
_symmetry.space_group_name_H-M   'P 1'
#
loop_
_entity.id
_entity.type
_entity.pdbx_description
1 polymer ?
#
loop_
_entity_poly.entity_id
_entity_poly.type
_entity_poly.pdbx_seq_one_letter_code
_entity_poly.pdbx_strand_id
1 'polypeptide(L)' 'MEKEKNFFTAKRIFVLLVLLLILIFAVLNFSTIRVNMLFFNIDIPMFYGIIVVGLIGFICGYVIRGRK' A
#
# COMPACT_ATOMS: atom_id res chain seq x y z
N MET A 1 -34.23 -10.38 0.55
CA MET A 1 -33.04 -9.62 1.02
C MET A 1 -31.88 -10.57 1.33
N GLU A 2 -31.50 -11.48 0.42
CA GLU A 2 -30.42 -12.49 0.68
C GLU A 2 -29.22 -12.37 -0.27
N LYS A 3 -29.34 -11.65 -1.40
CA LYS A 3 -28.26 -11.56 -2.39
C LYS A 3 -27.21 -10.48 -2.10
N GLU A 4 -27.49 -9.55 -1.18
CA GLU A 4 -26.59 -8.42 -0.89
C GLU A 4 -25.52 -8.73 0.16
N LYS A 5 -25.71 -9.77 0.97
CA LYS A 5 -24.75 -10.15 2.03
C LYS A 5 -23.48 -10.84 1.51
N ASN A 6 -23.49 -11.34 0.27
CA ASN A 6 -22.34 -12.04 -0.31
C ASN A 6 -21.37 -11.11 -1.06
N PHE A 7 -21.76 -9.87 -1.35
CA PHE A 7 -20.89 -8.91 -2.02
C PHE A 7 -19.95 -8.19 -1.03
N PHE A 8 -20.39 -8.06 0.22
CA PHE A 8 -19.65 -7.52 1.37
C PHE A 8 -18.92 -8.64 2.14
N THR A 9 -18.11 -9.45 1.47
CA THR A 9 -17.13 -10.27 2.18
C THR A 9 -16.17 -9.30 2.90
N ALA A 10 -16.03 -9.38 4.23
CA ALA A 10 -15.15 -8.49 5.01
C ALA A 10 -13.74 -8.31 4.41
N LYS A 11 -13.25 -9.36 3.73
CA LYS A 11 -12.01 -9.36 2.95
C LYS A 11 -11.98 -8.32 1.82
N ARG A 12 -13.07 -8.12 1.07
CA ARG A 12 -13.17 -7.11 0.01
C ARG A 12 -13.16 -5.68 0.55
N ILE A 13 -13.88 -5.46 1.64
CA ILE A 13 -13.93 -4.16 2.33
C ILE A 13 -12.53 -3.80 2.82
N PHE A 14 -11.84 -4.75 3.44
CA PHE A 14 -10.48 -4.55 3.92
C PHE A 14 -9.51 -4.21 2.78
N VAL A 15 -9.58 -4.91 1.65
CA VAL A 15 -8.74 -4.60 0.47
C VAL A 15 -9.05 -3.19 -0.07
N LEU A 16 -10.33 -2.82 -0.19
CA LEU A 16 -10.74 -1.48 -0.61
C LEU A 16 -10.21 -0.40 0.33
N LEU A 17 -10.26 -0.65 1.64
CA LEU A 17 -9.80 0.29 2.66
C LEU A 17 -8.28 0.48 2.60
N VAL A 18 -7.51 -0.61 2.47
CA VAL A 18 -6.05 -0.54 2.27
C VAL A 18 -5.71 0.20 0.98
N LEU A 19 -6.43 -0.06 -0.11
CA LEU A 19 -6.19 0.59 -1.39
C LEU A 19 -6.48 2.09 -1.33
N LEU A 20 -7.58 2.49 -0.67
CA LEU A 20 -7.91 3.88 -0.40
C LEU A 20 -6.82 4.57 0.43
N LEU A 21 -6.32 3.87 1.46
CA LEU A 21 -5.27 4.40 2.34
C LEU A 21 -3.98 4.66 1.58
N ILE A 22 -3.54 3.72 0.72
CA ILE A 22 -2.34 3.89 -0.13
C ILE A 22 -2.51 5.10 -1.05
N LEU A 23 -3.70 5.28 -1.63
CA LEU A 23 -3.98 6.36 -2.57
C LEU A 23 -3.96 7.73 -1.87
N ILE A 24 -4.57 7.83 -0.69
CA ILE A 24 -4.53 9.02 0.16
C ILE A 24 -3.09 9.32 0.59
N PHE A 25 -2.33 8.30 0.99
CA PHE A 25 -0.92 8.46 1.36
C PHE A 25 -0.07 8.95 0.19
N ALA A 26 -0.29 8.42 -1.01
CA ALA A 26 0.44 8.83 -2.21
C ALA A 26 0.18 10.30 -2.54
N VAL A 27 -1.08 10.75 -2.48
CA VAL A 27 -1.47 12.15 -2.76
C VAL A 27 -0.96 13.09 -1.67
N LEU A 28 -1.13 12.73 -0.39
CA LEU A 28 -0.66 13.56 0.74
C LEU A 28 0.86 13.72 0.76
N ASN A 29 1.59 12.72 0.27
CA ASN A 29 3.04 12.72 0.29
C ASN A 29 3.64 12.82 -1.12
N PHE A 30 2.99 13.62 -1.99
CA PHE A 30 3.59 14.04 -3.25
C PHE A 30 4.80 14.96 -3.06
N SER A 31 5.04 15.43 -1.84
CA SER A 31 6.21 16.19 -1.45
C SER A 31 7.49 15.32 -1.48
N THR A 32 8.58 15.95 -1.89
CA THR A 32 9.92 15.37 -1.80
C THR A 32 10.35 15.30 -0.34
N ILE A 33 10.67 14.09 0.13
CA ILE A 33 11.29 13.89 1.45
C ILE A 33 12.79 13.81 1.26
N ARG A 34 13.51 14.41 2.20
CA ARG A 34 14.95 14.32 2.28
C ARG A 34 15.31 13.10 3.12
N VAL A 35 15.80 12.04 2.47
CA VAL A 35 16.28 10.84 3.15
C VAL A 35 17.75 11.06 3.49
N ASN A 36 18.03 11.28 4.78
CA ASN A 36 19.40 11.38 5.27
C ASN A 36 19.95 9.97 5.51
N MET A 37 20.71 9.45 4.56
CA MET A 37 21.50 8.24 4.75
C MET A 37 22.80 8.59 5.49
N LEU A 38 23.45 7.59 6.08
CA LEU A 38 24.67 7.74 6.88
C LEU A 38 25.78 8.58 6.22
N PHE A 39 25.84 8.62 4.88
CA PHE A 39 26.87 9.33 4.13
C PHE A 39 26.32 10.33 3.08
N PHE A 40 25.01 10.32 2.79
CA PHE A 40 24.43 11.14 1.72
C PHE A 40 22.98 11.52 2.01
N ASN A 41 22.59 12.71 1.56
CA ASN A 41 21.18 13.13 1.55
C ASN A 41 20.62 12.92 0.15
N ILE A 42 19.52 12.16 0.05
CA ILE A 42 18.82 11.95 -1.22
C ILE A 42 17.41 12.50 -1.07
N ASP A 43 17.08 13.51 -1.88
CA ASP A 43 15.72 14.01 -2.01
C ASP A 43 14.94 13.09 -2.95
N ILE A 44 14.05 12.27 -2.39
CA ILE A 44 13.22 11.32 -3.13
C ILE A 44 11.74 11.69 -2.91
N PRO A 45 10.90 11.74 -3.96
CA PRO A 45 9.45 11.84 -3.79
C PRO A 45 8.93 10.68 -2.94
N MET A 46 8.17 10.94 -1.85
CA MET A 46 7.67 9.86 -0.98
C MET A 46 6.84 8.84 -1.75
N PHE A 47 6.22 9.27 -2.85
CA PHE A 47 5.55 8.42 -3.82
C PHE A 47 6.36 7.16 -4.20
N TYR A 48 7.66 7.29 -4.46
CA TYR A 48 8.50 6.14 -4.77
C TYR A 48 8.62 5.17 -3.60
N GLY A 49 8.73 5.69 -2.37
CA GLY A 49 8.76 4.87 -1.16
C GLY A 49 7.46 4.09 -0.95
N ILE A 50 6.32 4.74 -1.17
CA ILE A 50 5.00 4.12 -1.04
C ILE A 50 4.82 3.00 -2.07
N ILE A 51 5.26 3.20 -3.32
CA ILE A 51 5.23 2.16 -4.36
C ILE A 51 6.11 0.97 -3.95
N VAL A 52 7.34 1.21 -3.51
CA VAL A 52 8.27 0.14 -3.13
C VAL A 52 7.72 -0.68 -1.97
N VAL A 53 7.25 -0.04 -0.91
CA VAL A 53 6.66 -0.73 0.25
C VAL A 53 5.38 -1.46 -0.14
N GLY A 54 4.53 -0.85 -0.98
CA GLY A 54 3.33 -1.48 -1.51
C GLY A 54 3.63 -2.74 -2.32
N LEU A 55 4.65 -2.70 -3.19
CA LEU A 55 5.12 -3.86 -3.95
C LEU A 55 5.67 -4.96 -3.04
N ILE A 56 6.50 -4.61 -2.06
CA ILE A 56 7.03 -5.58 -1.09
C ILE A 56 5.87 -6.24 -0.32
N GLY A 57 4.92 -5.45 0.17
CA GLY A 57 3.73 -5.95 0.84
C GLY A 57 2.89 -6.88 -0.03
N PHE A 58 2.71 -6.53 -1.31
CA PHE A 58 2.00 -7.35 -2.28
C PHE A 58 2.73 -8.68 -2.55
N ILE A 59 4.03 -8.64 -2.81
CA ILE A 59 4.85 -9.83 -3.04
C ILE A 59 4.84 -10.74 -1.81
N CYS A 60 5.08 -10.21 -0.62
CA CYS A 60 5.01 -10.97 0.64
C CYS A 60 3.63 -11.61 0.84
N GLY A 61 2.55 -10.84 0.62
CA GLY A 61 1.18 -11.35 0.71
C GLY A 61 0.88 -12.45 -0.31
N TYR A 62 1.39 -12.32 -1.54
CA TYR A 62 1.22 -13.30 -2.61
C TYR A 62 1.98 -14.60 -2.31
N VAL A 63 3.26 -14.50 -1.90
CA VAL A 63 4.10 -15.65 -1.54
C VAL A 63 3.52 -16.42 -0.35
N ILE A 64 3.05 -15.73 0.69
CA ILE A 64 2.42 -16.37 1.86
C ILE A 64 1.11 -17.05 1.46
N ARG A 65 0.33 -16.46 0.55
CA ARG A 65 -0.93 -17.04 0.09
C ARG A 65 -0.74 -18.29 -0.78
N GLY A 66 0.37 -18.39 -1.53
CA GLY A 66 0.72 -19.59 -2.31
C GLY A 66 1.20 -20.78 -1.47
N ARG A 67 1.36 -20.61 -0.15
CA ARG A 67 1.81 -21.65 0.80
C ARG A 67 0.66 -22.30 1.59
N LYS A 68 -0.60 -21.95 1.29
CA LYS A 68 -1.82 -22.59 1.81
C LYS A 68 -2.55 -23.30 0.67
#